data_AF-A0A6J4U0N4-F1
#
_entry.id   AF-A0A6J4U0N4-F1
#
_cell.length_a   1.000
_cell.length_b   1.000
_cell.length_c   1.000
_cell.angle_alpha   90.00
_cell.angle_beta   90.00
_cell.angle_gamma   90.00
#
_symmetry.space_group_name_H-M   'P 1'
#
loop_
_entity.id
_entity.type
_entity.pdbx_description
1 polymer ?
#
loop_
_entity_poly.entity_id
_entity_poly.type
_entity_poly.pdbx_seq_one_letter_code
_entity_poly.pdbx_strand_id
1 'polypeptide(L)'
;MHSTELPFALEQHDVVVVDDVLYTGRTVRAAIEALFDYGRPARVQLAVLVDRGHRELPIRPDFVGKNLPTARSERVDVRLEEIDGVDEVSITAVQGAVA
;
A
#
# COMPACT_ATOMS: atom_id res chain seq x y z
N MET A 1 1.32 9.57 20.60
CA MET A 1 1.02 8.24 20.02
C MET A 1 -0.49 8.08 20.07
N HIS A 2 -1.17 8.10 18.91
CA HIS A 2 -2.55 7.65 18.85
C HIS A 2 -2.51 6.12 18.81
N SER A 3 -3.01 5.47 19.84
CA SER A 3 -3.20 4.02 19.82
C SER A 3 -4.45 3.75 18.98
N THR A 4 -4.29 3.00 17.90
CA THR A 4 -5.45 2.42 17.21
C THR A 4 -5.94 1.26 18.05
N GLU A 5 -7.24 1.24 18.38
CA GLU A 5 -7.88 0.11 19.03
C GLU A 5 -8.74 -0.63 18.00
N LEU A 6 -8.54 -1.94 17.88
CA LEU A 6 -9.44 -2.79 17.10
C LEU A 6 -10.57 -3.25 18.04
N PRO A 7 -11.84 -2.95 17.73
CA PRO A 7 -12.97 -3.32 18.61
C PRO A 7 -13.31 -4.81 18.55
N PHE A 8 -12.45 -5.64 17.95
CA PHE A 8 -12.63 -7.07 17.74
C PHE A 8 -11.29 -7.82 17.81
N ALA A 9 -11.37 -9.11 18.11
CA ALA A 9 -10.26 -10.04 18.07
C ALA A 9 -9.89 -10.36 16.61
N LEU A 10 -8.60 -10.32 16.27
CA LEU A 10 -8.14 -10.64 14.90
C LEU A 10 -8.14 -12.14 14.61
N GLU A 11 -8.16 -12.97 15.64
CA GLU A 11 -8.17 -14.43 15.52
C GLU A 11 -9.31 -14.87 14.60
N GLN A 12 -9.01 -15.84 13.73
CA GLN A 12 -9.96 -16.42 12.78
C GLN A 12 -10.47 -15.48 11.67
N HIS A 13 -10.04 -14.22 11.62
CA HIS A 13 -10.42 -13.30 10.56
C HIS A 13 -9.47 -13.37 9.37
N ASP A 14 -10.04 -13.25 8.17
CA ASP A 14 -9.30 -12.95 6.95
C ASP A 14 -9.14 -11.42 6.85
N VAL A 15 -7.91 -10.95 6.90
CA VAL A 15 -7.59 -9.52 6.87
C VAL A 15 -7.04 -9.14 5.50
N VAL A 16 -7.60 -8.07 4.92
CA VAL A 16 -7.06 -7.46 3.70
C VAL A 16 -6.42 -6.14 4.07
N VAL A 17 -5.09 -6.04 3.93
CA VAL A 17 -4.36 -4.78 4.00
C VAL A 17 -4.57 -4.05 2.68
N VAL A 18 -4.98 -2.79 2.74
CA VAL A 18 -5.23 -1.96 1.56
C VAL A 18 -4.21 -0.83 1.52
N ASP A 19 -3.56 -0.64 0.37
CA ASP A 19 -2.61 0.47 0.13
C ASP A 19 -2.92 1.11 -1.22
N ASP A 20 -2.60 2.39 -1.39
CA ASP A 20 -2.84 3.10 -2.65
C ASP A 20 -1.87 2.64 -3.74
N VAL A 21 -0.57 2.66 -3.45
CA VAL A 21 0.51 2.38 -4.41
C VAL A 21 1.53 1.43 -3.80
N LEU A 22 1.63 0.23 -4.37
CA LEU A 22 2.70 -0.69 -4.02
C LEU A 22 3.99 -0.40 -4.78
N TYR A 23 5.03 0.04 -4.04
CA TYR A 23 6.37 0.31 -4.57
C TYR A 23 7.42 -0.69 -4.05
N THR A 24 8.28 -0.31 -3.09
CA THR A 24 9.34 -1.19 -2.57
C THR A 24 8.80 -2.34 -1.69
N GLY A 25 7.59 -2.17 -1.14
CA GLY A 25 6.94 -3.11 -0.21
C GLY A 25 7.21 -2.83 1.26
N ARG A 26 8.01 -1.81 1.61
CA ARG A 26 8.40 -1.52 3.01
C ARG A 26 7.22 -1.08 3.88
N THR A 27 6.32 -0.26 3.34
CA THR A 27 5.10 0.19 4.05
C THR A 27 4.21 -1.00 4.41
N VAL A 28 3.93 -1.86 3.44
CA VAL A 28 3.13 -3.08 3.67
C VAL A 28 3.81 -4.02 4.66
N ARG A 29 5.13 -4.20 4.59
CA ARG A 29 5.87 -5.01 5.59
C ARG A 29 5.63 -4.48 7.00
N ALA A 30 5.78 -3.17 7.20
CA ALA A 30 5.55 -2.53 8.50
C ALA A 30 4.09 -2.64 8.95
N ALA A 31 3.13 -2.53 8.03
CA ALA A 31 1.71 -2.71 8.34
C ALA A 31 1.37 -4.14 8.78
N ILE A 32 1.94 -5.16 8.12
CA ILE A 32 1.78 -6.57 8.51
C ILE A 32 2.45 -6.84 9.86
N GLU A 33 3.63 -6.28 10.11
CA GLU A 33 4.30 -6.36 11.42
C GLU A 33 3.41 -5.75 12.52
N ALA A 34 2.88 -4.55 12.31
CA ALA A 34 2.00 -3.89 13.26
C ALA A 34 0.68 -4.67 13.48
N LEU A 35 0.09 -5.26 12.43
CA LEU A 35 -1.11 -6.09 12.54
C LEU A 35 -0.89 -7.25 13.53
N PHE A 36 0.33 -7.80 13.58
CA PHE A 36 0.70 -8.87 14.49
C PHE A 36 0.89 -8.43 15.94
N ASP A 37 0.97 -7.13 16.22
CA ASP A 37 0.89 -6.63 17.60
C ASP A 37 -0.54 -6.68 18.14
N TYR A 38 -1.55 -6.75 17.26
CA TYR A 38 -2.96 -6.80 17.61
C TYR A 38 -3.55 -8.23 17.66
N GLY A 39 -2.85 -9.24 17.13
CA GLY A 39 -3.31 -10.62 17.14
C GLY A 39 -2.75 -11.47 16.00
N ARG A 40 -3.37 -12.64 15.75
CA ARG A 40 -2.97 -13.55 14.66
C ARG A 40 -4.18 -13.85 13.77
N PRO A 41 -4.35 -13.14 12.64
CA PRO A 41 -5.42 -13.43 11.69
C PRO A 41 -5.25 -14.82 11.04
N ALA A 42 -6.35 -15.40 10.56
CA ALA A 42 -6.33 -16.66 9.82
C ALA A 42 -5.59 -16.53 8.49
N ARG A 43 -5.73 -15.36 7.86
CA ARG A 43 -5.10 -15.03 6.59
C ARG A 43 -4.84 -13.53 6.52
N VAL A 44 -3.74 -13.16 5.88
CA VAL A 44 -3.45 -11.78 5.51
C VAL A 44 -3.33 -11.72 4.00
N GLN A 45 -4.08 -10.83 3.38
CA GLN A 45 -4.03 -10.54 1.95
C GLN A 45 -3.69 -9.06 1.75
N LEU A 46 -3.22 -8.72 0.56
CA LEU A 46 -2.87 -7.36 0.17
C LEU A 46 -3.65 -6.94 -1.07
N ALA A 47 -4.39 -5.85 -0.97
CA ALA A 47 -5.05 -5.18 -2.09
C ALA A 47 -4.40 -3.81 -2.33
N VAL A 48 -4.05 -3.51 -3.57
CA VAL A 48 -3.52 -2.20 -3.94
C VAL A 48 -4.21 -1.61 -5.15
N LEU A 49 -4.41 -0.29 -5.16
CA LEU A 49 -4.98 0.38 -6.32
C LEU A 49 -3.99 0.36 -7.49
N VAL A 50 -2.71 0.65 -7.22
CA VAL A 50 -1.64 0.62 -8.22
C VAL A 50 -0.48 -0.26 -7.78
N ASP A 51 -0.05 -1.15 -8.66
CA ASP A 51 1.26 -1.79 -8.59
C ASP A 51 2.23 -1.08 -9.54
N ARG A 52 3.23 -0.39 -9.00
CA ARG A 52 4.22 0.34 -9.81
C ARG A 52 5.55 -0.39 -10.02
N GLY A 53 5.68 -1.63 -9.55
CA GLY A 53 6.90 -2.44 -9.61
C GLY A 53 7.99 -2.05 -8.61
N HIS A 54 9.25 -2.37 -8.95
CA HIS A 54 10.47 -2.06 -8.17
C HIS A 54 10.49 -2.58 -6.73
N ARG A 55 9.94 -3.78 -6.53
CA ARG A 55 9.96 -4.48 -5.25
C ARG A 55 11.39 -4.61 -4.72
N GLU A 56 11.55 -4.36 -3.42
CA GLU A 56 12.78 -4.65 -2.66
C GLU A 56 12.57 -5.76 -1.64
N LEU A 57 11.30 -6.11 -1.39
CA LEU A 57 10.87 -7.19 -0.52
C LEU A 57 10.04 -8.19 -1.34
N PRO A 58 10.03 -9.50 -0.97
CA PRO A 58 9.27 -10.53 -1.66
C PRO A 58 7.76 -10.45 -1.32
N ILE A 59 7.16 -9.28 -1.49
CA ILE A 59 5.75 -9.00 -1.22
C ILE A 59 5.04 -8.83 -2.56
N ARG A 60 3.98 -9.62 -2.75
CA ARG A 60 3.11 -9.56 -3.92
C ARG A 60 1.67 -9.31 -3.46
N PRO A 61 0.95 -8.36 -4.09
CA PRO A 61 -0.46 -8.14 -3.80
C PRO A 61 -1.30 -9.29 -4.34
N ASP A 62 -2.34 -9.66 -3.59
CA ASP A 62 -3.39 -10.58 -4.01
C ASP A 62 -4.33 -9.91 -5.02
N PHE A 63 -4.58 -8.61 -4.82
CA PHE A 63 -5.47 -7.81 -5.65
C PHE A 63 -4.76 -6.55 -6.13
N VAL A 64 -4.83 -6.28 -7.43
CA VAL A 64 -4.23 -5.10 -8.07
C VAL A 64 -5.27 -4.42 -8.93
N GLY A 65 -5.54 -3.14 -8.68
CA GLY A 65 -6.37 -2.33 -9.57
C GLY A 65 -5.70 -2.16 -10.94
N LYS A 66 -4.49 -1.60 -10.96
CA LYS A 66 -3.70 -1.42 -12.18
C LYS A 66 -2.21 -1.68 -11.99
N ASN A 67 -1.62 -2.44 -12.91
CA ASN A 67 -0.16 -2.51 -13.04
C ASN A 67 0.31 -1.35 -13.92
N LEU A 68 1.18 -0.49 -13.38
CA LEU A 68 1.76 0.66 -14.07
C LEU A 68 3.29 0.54 -14.05
N PRO A 69 3.92 0.04 -15.14
CA PRO A 69 5.36 0.08 -15.27
C PRO A 69 5.84 1.54 -15.19
N THR A 70 6.75 1.81 -14.27
CA THR A 70 7.33 3.15 -14.07
C THR A 70 8.84 3.08 -14.08
N ALA A 71 9.51 4.20 -14.34
CA ALA A 71 10.91 4.39 -14.00
C ALA A 71 11.07 4.71 -12.51
N ARG A 72 12.27 4.48 -11.96
CA ARG A 72 12.58 4.87 -10.57
C ARG A 72 12.53 6.39 -10.35
N SER A 73 12.75 7.15 -11.41
CA SER A 73 12.65 8.61 -11.44
C SER A 73 11.21 9.12 -11.57
N GLU A 74 10.23 8.24 -11.70
CA GLU A 74 8.82 8.62 -11.75
C GLU A 74 8.16 8.46 -10.37
N ARG A 75 7.08 9.18 -10.16
CA ARG A 75 6.21 9.12 -8.99
C ARG A 75 4.80 8.82 -9.47
N VAL A 76 4.10 7.97 -8.73
CA VAL A 76 2.67 7.73 -8.91
C VAL A 76 1.97 8.50 -7.80
N ASP A 77 1.02 9.35 -8.18
CA ASP A 77 0.17 10.09 -7.26
C ASP A 77 -1.26 9.61 -7.43
N VAL A 78 -1.84 9.10 -6.34
CA VAL A 78 -3.25 8.72 -6.25
C VAL A 78 -3.98 9.84 -5.51
N ARG A 79 -5.08 10.31 -6.10
CA ARG A 79 -6.00 11.26 -5.50
C ARG A 79 -7.37 10.62 -5.42
N LEU A 80 -8.01 10.80 -4.28
CA LEU A 80 -9.35 10.25 -3.99
C LEU A 80 -10.31 11.40 -3.72
N GLU A 81 -11.56 11.30 -4.19
CA GLU A 81 -12.56 12.36 -4.02
C GLU A 81 -12.73 12.78 -2.55
N GLU A 82 -12.68 11.84 -1.60
CA GLU A 82 -12.89 12.10 -0.18
C GLU A 82 -11.76 12.90 0.49
N ILE A 83 -10.57 12.91 -0.12
CA ILE A 83 -9.37 13.56 0.43
C ILE A 83 -8.98 14.78 -0.41
N ASP A 84 -9.03 14.66 -1.74
CA ASP A 84 -8.49 15.60 -2.71
C ASP A 84 -9.57 16.27 -3.58
N GLY A 85 -10.83 15.81 -3.51
CA GLY A 85 -11.94 16.32 -4.31
C GLY A 85 -11.96 15.84 -5.76
N VAL A 86 -11.13 14.86 -6.11
CA VAL A 86 -11.11 14.21 -7.43
C VAL A 86 -10.54 12.80 -7.34
N ASP A 87 -11.11 11.88 -8.12
CA ASP A 87 -10.53 10.55 -8.36
C ASP A 87 -9.56 10.60 -9.54
N GLU A 88 -8.26 10.48 -9.27
CA GLU A 88 -7.22 10.53 -10.30
C GLU A 88 -6.00 9.67 -9.92
N VAL A 89 -5.43 8.97 -10.90
CA VAL A 89 -4.11 8.37 -10.80
C VAL A 89 -3.21 9.01 -11.85
N SER A 90 -2.15 9.67 -11.42
CA SER A 90 -1.21 10.38 -12.30
C SER A 90 0.23 9.90 -12.12
N ILE A 91 1.05 10.05 -13.17
CA ILE A 91 2.48 9.74 -13.15
C ILE A 91 3.25 11.03 -13.43
N THR A 92 4.20 11.36 -12.58
CA THR A 92 5.03 12.57 -12.70
C THR A 92 6.51 12.21 -12.62
N ALA A 93 7.37 13.00 -13.26
CA ALA A 93 8.82 12.89 -13.05
C ALA A 93 9.19 13.51 -11.70
N VAL A 94 10.04 12.85 -10.91
CA VAL A 94 10.58 13.41 -9.66
C VAL A 94 11.52 14.55 -10.03
N GLN A 95 11.09 15.79 -9.86
CA GLN A 95 11.95 16.97 -10.02
C GLN A 95 13.01 16.98 -8.91
N GLY A 96 14.28 16.79 -9.29
CA GLY A 96 15.39 16.76 -8.33
C GLY A 96 16.72 16.16 -8.84
N ALA A 97 16.78 15.57 -10.03
CA ALA A 97 18.05 15.27 -10.69
C ALA A 97 18.53 16.49 -11.50
N VAL A 98 18.79 17.61 -10.81
CA VAL A 98 19.66 18.66 -11.37
C VAL A 98 21.07 18.24 -10.96
N ALA A 99 21.89 17.93 -11.96
CA ALA A 99 23.31 17.63 -11.80
C ALA A 99 24.09 18.78 -11.15
#